data_AF-A0A0D0NJN1-F1
#
_entry.id   AF-A0A0D0NJN1-F1
#
_cell.length_a   1.000
_cell.length_b   1.000
_cell.length_c   1.000
_cell.angle_alpha   90.00
_cell.angle_beta   90.00
_cell.angle_gamma   90.00
#
_symmetry.space_group_name_H-M   'P 1'
#
loop_
_entity.id
_entity.type
_entity.pdbx_description
1 polymer ?
#
loop_
_entity_poly.entity_id
_entity_poly.type
_entity_poly.pdbx_seq_one_letter_code
_entity_poly.pdbx_strand_id
1 'polypeptide(L)'
;CLLHDLGKGLTPEHEWPRHIAHEHKGLKLIKAVNERFKVPRDCQELALLVGHYHTHGHRALELKASTLLELLQSFDVYRRPQRFEEFIAACEMDARGRKGFEQRSYPQADYLRGAAAAARGVAVQPLLEKGFKGPELGEAIKRERLRALKAYKDAAS
;
A
#
# COMPACT_ATOMS: atom_id res chain seq x y z
N CYS A 1 -6.37 -10.11 5.92
CA CYS A 1 -6.91 -9.17 6.92
C CYS A 1 -6.55 -9.48 8.36
N LEU A 2 -6.52 -10.74 8.83
CA LEU A 2 -6.54 -11.01 10.28
C LEU A 2 -5.33 -10.56 11.10
N LEU A 3 -4.20 -10.22 10.47
CA LEU A 3 -2.97 -9.91 11.20
C LEU A 3 -2.58 -8.43 11.25
N HIS A 4 -3.38 -7.53 10.66
CA HIS A 4 -3.00 -6.12 10.50
C HIS A 4 -2.86 -5.38 11.84
N ASP A 5 -3.63 -5.81 12.83
CA ASP A 5 -3.71 -5.18 14.14
C ASP A 5 -2.88 -5.86 15.24
N LEU A 6 -2.08 -6.90 14.94
CA LEU A 6 -1.33 -7.62 15.99
C LEU A 6 -0.44 -6.69 16.83
N GLY A 7 0.12 -5.65 16.21
CA GLY A 7 0.94 -4.68 16.90
C GLY A 7 0.21 -3.88 17.98
N LYS A 8 -1.14 -3.81 17.93
CA LYS A 8 -1.94 -3.12 18.97
C LYS A 8 -1.75 -3.77 20.33
N GLY A 9 -1.59 -5.09 20.38
CA GLY A 9 -1.31 -5.84 21.61
C GLY A 9 0.03 -5.51 22.28
N LEU A 10 0.93 -4.78 21.59
CA LEU A 10 2.20 -4.28 22.15
C LEU A 10 2.09 -2.83 22.65
N THR A 11 0.92 -2.20 22.56
CA THR A 11 0.72 -0.80 22.97
C THR A 11 0.46 -0.74 24.47
N PRO A 12 1.24 0.02 25.27
CA PRO A 12 0.93 0.27 26.68
C PRO A 12 -0.48 0.88 26.85
N GLU A 13 -1.21 0.49 27.89
CA GLU A 13 -2.61 0.94 28.10
C GLU A 13 -2.76 2.46 28.14
N HIS A 14 -1.79 3.18 28.71
CA HIS A 14 -1.82 4.65 28.79
C HIS A 14 -1.67 5.34 27.42
N GLU A 15 -1.31 4.62 26.36
CA GLU A 15 -1.27 5.13 24.98
C GLU A 15 -2.53 4.77 24.18
N TRP A 16 -3.49 4.07 24.78
CA TRP A 16 -4.75 3.73 24.13
C TRP A 16 -5.64 4.98 24.01
N PRO A 17 -6.46 5.09 22.94
CA PRO A 17 -6.65 4.15 21.82
C PRO A 17 -5.73 4.46 20.62
N ARG A 18 -4.63 5.20 20.80
CA ARG A 18 -3.83 5.72 19.66
C ARG A 18 -3.03 4.64 18.95
N HIS A 19 -2.57 3.61 19.67
CA HIS A 19 -1.79 2.49 19.14
C HIS A 19 -0.63 2.95 18.25
N ILE A 20 0.21 3.83 18.79
CA ILE A 20 1.27 4.51 18.05
C ILE A 20 2.26 3.48 17.47
N ALA A 21 2.45 3.56 16.15
CA ALA A 21 3.35 2.72 15.35
C ALA A 21 3.06 1.21 15.42
N HIS A 22 1.81 0.82 15.67
CA HIS A 22 1.43 -0.59 15.72
C HIS A 22 1.69 -1.32 14.40
N GLU A 23 1.64 -0.63 13.25
CA GLU A 23 1.93 -1.20 11.93
C GLU A 23 3.38 -1.69 11.83
N HIS A 24 4.32 -0.93 12.42
CA HIS A 24 5.74 -1.29 12.41
C HIS A 24 6.08 -2.31 13.52
N LYS A 25 5.59 -2.08 14.74
CA LYS A 25 5.79 -2.99 15.88
C LYS A 25 5.20 -4.38 15.59
N GLY A 26 4.07 -4.44 14.88
CA GLY A 26 3.36 -5.66 14.53
C GLY A 26 4.12 -6.59 13.58
N LEU A 27 5.07 -6.09 12.77
CA LEU A 27 5.75 -6.91 11.76
C LEU A 27 6.47 -8.13 12.35
N LYS A 28 7.09 -7.98 13.52
CA LYS A 28 7.74 -9.10 14.21
C LYS A 28 6.73 -10.16 14.64
N LEU A 29 5.55 -9.75 15.11
CA LEU A 29 4.49 -10.66 15.51
C LEU A 29 3.87 -11.37 14.31
N ILE A 30 3.66 -10.65 13.20
CA ILE A 30 3.17 -11.24 11.94
C ILE A 30 4.13 -12.34 11.45
N LYS A 31 5.45 -12.08 11.47
CA LYS A 31 6.46 -13.10 11.12
C LYS A 31 6.38 -14.32 12.03
N ALA A 32 6.32 -14.12 13.35
CA ALA A 32 6.24 -15.21 14.31
C ALA A 32 4.99 -16.10 14.09
N VAL A 33 3.83 -15.49 13.80
CA VAL A 33 2.61 -16.23 13.45
C VAL A 33 2.79 -17.02 12.16
N ASN A 34 3.29 -16.36 11.11
CA ASN A 34 3.53 -16.99 9.80
C ASN A 34 4.48 -18.20 9.89
N GLU A 35 5.57 -18.08 10.65
CA GLU A 35 6.54 -19.14 10.88
C GLU A 35 5.92 -20.30 11.67
N ARG A 36 5.21 -20.00 12.77
CA ARG A 36 4.58 -21.02 13.62
C ARG A 36 3.57 -21.87 12.85
N PHE A 37 2.78 -21.26 11.98
CA PHE A 37 1.74 -21.95 11.21
C PHE A 37 2.20 -22.42 9.83
N LYS A 38 3.48 -22.21 9.47
CA LYS A 38 4.04 -22.59 8.15
C LYS A 38 3.17 -22.08 6.99
N VAL A 39 2.72 -20.83 7.09
CA VAL A 39 1.81 -20.20 6.12
C VAL A 39 2.45 -20.20 4.72
N PRO A 40 1.71 -20.37 3.61
CA PRO A 40 2.27 -20.27 2.26
C PRO A 40 2.96 -18.91 2.02
N ARG A 41 4.08 -18.92 1.27
CA ARG A 41 4.95 -17.73 1.15
C ARG A 41 4.22 -16.49 0.65
N ASP A 42 3.36 -16.62 -0.35
CA ASP A 42 2.61 -15.48 -0.89
C ASP A 42 1.69 -14.85 0.16
N CYS A 43 1.03 -15.67 0.98
CA CYS A 43 0.22 -15.21 2.10
C CYS A 43 1.06 -14.49 3.17
N GLN A 44 2.27 -14.98 3.45
CA GLN A 44 3.17 -14.32 4.39
C GLN A 44 3.59 -12.93 3.92
N GLU A 45 3.98 -12.82 2.65
CA GLU A 45 4.40 -11.55 2.04
C GLU A 45 3.25 -10.54 2.02
N LEU A 46 2.04 -10.97 1.64
CA LEU A 46 0.85 -10.12 1.69
C LEU A 46 0.50 -9.70 3.13
N ALA A 47 0.56 -10.62 4.10
CA ALA A 47 0.25 -10.30 5.49
C ALA A 47 1.18 -9.22 6.08
N LEU A 48 2.47 -9.27 5.74
CA LEU A 48 3.44 -8.25 6.15
C LEU A 48 3.14 -6.89 5.51
N LEU A 49 2.81 -6.88 4.22
CA LEU A 49 2.46 -5.66 3.51
C LEU A 49 1.17 -5.03 4.04
N VAL A 50 0.12 -5.84 4.25
CA VAL A 50 -1.14 -5.37 4.84
C VAL A 50 -0.90 -4.84 6.25
N GLY A 51 -0.18 -5.57 7.10
CA GLY A 51 0.14 -5.09 8.46
C GLY A 51 0.89 -3.78 8.47
N HIS A 52 1.84 -3.58 7.55
CA HIS A 52 2.60 -2.35 7.47
C HIS A 52 1.80 -1.16 6.91
N TYR A 53 0.96 -1.41 5.90
CA TYR A 53 0.39 -0.35 5.07
C TYR A 53 -1.13 -0.19 5.16
N HIS A 54 -1.88 -0.98 5.94
CA HIS A 54 -3.35 -0.86 5.97
C HIS A 54 -3.84 0.55 6.30
N THR A 55 -3.20 1.26 7.25
CA THR A 55 -3.53 2.67 7.55
C THR A 55 -3.30 3.60 6.36
N HIS A 56 -2.29 3.33 5.53
CA HIS A 56 -2.08 4.05 4.27
C HIS A 56 -3.21 3.76 3.28
N GLY A 57 -3.68 2.51 3.23
CA GLY A 57 -4.86 2.12 2.46
C GLY A 57 -6.10 2.90 2.88
N HIS A 58 -6.40 2.94 4.19
CA HIS A 58 -7.56 3.65 4.74
C HIS A 58 -7.49 5.17 4.53
N ARG A 59 -6.29 5.73 4.52
CA ARG A 59 -6.03 7.17 4.35
C ARG A 59 -5.57 7.54 2.94
N ALA A 60 -5.81 6.68 1.95
CA ALA A 60 -5.21 6.80 0.61
C ALA A 60 -5.41 8.19 -0.03
N LEU A 61 -6.61 8.78 0.11
CA LEU A 61 -6.94 10.09 -0.48
C LEU A 61 -6.16 11.25 0.18
N GLU A 62 -5.72 11.08 1.42
CA GLU A 62 -4.96 12.08 2.18
C GLU A 62 -3.45 12.02 1.90
N LEU A 63 -2.97 10.94 1.27
CA LEU A 63 -1.55 10.75 1.04
C LEU A 63 -0.97 11.78 0.08
N LYS A 64 0.29 12.14 0.31
CA LYS A 64 1.11 12.89 -0.65
C LYS A 64 1.41 11.99 -1.85
N ALA A 65 1.54 12.57 -3.05
CA ALA A 65 1.91 11.81 -4.25
C ALA A 65 3.23 11.03 -4.10
N SER A 66 4.20 11.57 -3.35
CA SER A 66 5.44 10.86 -3.02
C SER A 66 5.20 9.62 -2.16
N THR A 67 4.31 9.70 -1.17
CA THR A 67 3.94 8.58 -0.31
C THR A 67 3.16 7.52 -1.08
N LEU A 68 2.28 7.93 -2.02
CA LEU A 68 1.64 6.99 -2.95
C LEU A 68 2.67 6.29 -3.84
N LEU A 69 3.67 7.01 -4.33
CA LEU A 69 4.72 6.41 -5.14
C LEU A 69 5.51 5.35 -4.36
N GLU A 70 5.89 5.66 -3.12
CA GLU A 70 6.58 4.73 -2.21
C GLU A 70 5.72 3.51 -1.91
N LEU A 71 4.43 3.70 -1.64
CA LEU A 71 3.48 2.60 -1.45
C LEU A 71 3.45 1.68 -2.68
N LEU A 72 3.23 2.24 -3.88
CA LEU A 72 3.19 1.48 -5.13
C LEU A 72 4.52 0.75 -5.41
N GLN A 73 5.66 1.32 -5.02
CA GLN A 73 6.97 0.68 -5.13
C GLN A 73 7.11 -0.49 -4.16
N SER A 74 6.69 -0.35 -2.91
CA SER A 74 6.70 -1.43 -1.91
C SER A 74 5.86 -2.64 -2.30
N PHE A 75 4.77 -2.41 -3.04
CA PHE A 75 3.92 -3.46 -3.60
C PHE A 75 4.39 -4.00 -4.95
N ASP A 76 5.47 -3.46 -5.53
CA ASP A 76 6.01 -3.86 -6.83
C ASP A 76 4.95 -3.83 -7.96
N VAL A 77 4.05 -2.84 -7.96
CA VAL A 77 2.89 -2.80 -8.87
C VAL A 77 3.24 -2.83 -10.35
N TYR A 78 4.47 -2.46 -10.69
CA TYR A 78 4.96 -2.43 -12.08
C TYR A 78 5.25 -3.82 -12.64
N ARG A 79 5.49 -4.82 -11.77
CA ARG A 79 5.77 -6.21 -12.16
C ARG A 79 4.73 -7.19 -11.63
N ARG A 80 4.15 -6.92 -10.45
CA ARG A 80 3.21 -7.80 -9.74
C ARG A 80 1.96 -7.05 -9.26
N PRO A 81 1.15 -6.47 -10.18
CA PRO A 81 -0.01 -5.64 -9.80
C PRO A 81 -1.06 -6.39 -8.96
N GLN A 82 -1.16 -7.72 -9.10
CA GLN A 82 -2.15 -8.55 -8.40
C GLN A 82 -2.02 -8.43 -6.87
N ARG A 83 -0.80 -8.33 -6.35
CA ARG A 83 -0.54 -8.20 -4.91
C ARG A 83 -1.11 -6.91 -4.31
N PHE A 84 -1.13 -5.84 -5.10
CA PHE A 84 -1.72 -4.57 -4.68
C PHE A 84 -3.24 -4.64 -4.68
N GLU A 85 -3.82 -5.40 -5.59
CA GLU A 85 -5.25 -5.62 -5.63
C GLU A 85 -5.73 -6.45 -4.44
N GLU A 86 -4.98 -7.48 -4.05
CA GLU A 86 -5.22 -8.24 -2.81
C GLU A 86 -5.13 -7.36 -1.56
N PHE A 87 -4.20 -6.39 -1.55
CA PHE A 87 -4.08 -5.41 -0.47
C PHE A 87 -5.29 -4.46 -0.41
N ILE A 88 -5.77 -3.98 -1.56
CA ILE A 88 -6.96 -3.13 -1.64
C ILE A 88 -8.17 -3.90 -1.11
N ALA A 89 -8.38 -5.14 -1.58
CA ALA A 89 -9.45 -6.01 -1.10
C ALA A 89 -9.34 -6.25 0.42
N ALA A 90 -8.13 -6.46 0.94
CA ALA A 90 -7.92 -6.65 2.37
C ALA A 90 -8.30 -5.40 3.19
N CYS A 91 -7.97 -4.20 2.72
CA CYS A 91 -8.35 -2.97 3.40
C CYS A 91 -9.87 -2.72 3.32
N GLU A 92 -10.49 -3.01 2.19
CA GLU A 92 -11.95 -2.89 2.02
C GLU A 92 -12.71 -3.86 2.94
N MET A 93 -12.23 -5.11 3.05
CA MET A 93 -12.76 -6.09 4.00
C MET A 93 -12.59 -5.64 5.46
N ASP A 94 -11.48 -4.98 5.80
CA ASP A 94 -11.27 -4.43 7.15
C ASP A 94 -12.25 -3.29 7.44
N ALA A 95 -12.44 -2.37 6.49
CA ALA A 95 -13.38 -1.26 6.61
C ALA A 95 -14.84 -1.72 6.78
N ARG A 96 -15.20 -2.87 6.20
CA ARG A 96 -16.54 -3.48 6.24
C ARG A 96 -16.69 -4.61 7.27
N GLY A 97 -15.60 -5.03 7.91
CA GLY A 97 -15.57 -6.25 8.73
C GLY A 97 -16.22 -6.12 10.11
N ARG A 98 -16.64 -4.91 10.49
CA ARG A 98 -17.32 -4.63 11.76
C ARG A 98 -18.84 -4.65 11.55
N LYS A 99 -19.56 -5.25 12.51
CA LYS A 99 -21.02 -5.28 12.51
C LYS A 99 -21.61 -3.87 12.33
N GLY A 100 -22.50 -3.71 11.36
CA GLY A 100 -23.11 -2.43 10.99
C GLY A 100 -22.35 -1.60 9.96
N PHE A 101 -21.19 -2.08 9.47
CA PHE A 101 -20.38 -1.43 8.43
C PHE A 101 -20.29 -2.25 7.13
N GLU A 102 -21.08 -3.30 6.98
CA GLU A 102 -21.00 -4.26 5.87
C GLU A 102 -21.16 -3.59 4.50
N GLN A 103 -21.91 -2.50 4.44
CA GLN A 103 -22.17 -1.71 3.22
C GLN A 103 -21.43 -0.37 3.20
N ARG A 104 -20.42 -0.20 4.06
CA ARG A 104 -19.63 1.03 4.11
C ARG A 104 -18.95 1.26 2.75
N SER A 105 -19.18 2.44 2.17
CA SER A 105 -18.45 2.88 0.98
C SER A 105 -16.96 2.97 1.28
N TYR A 106 -16.14 2.53 0.32
CA TYR A 106 -14.69 2.50 0.45
C TYR A 106 -14.03 3.07 -0.82
N PRO A 107 -14.18 4.38 -1.09
CA PRO A 107 -13.67 5.04 -2.31
C PRO A 107 -12.14 4.96 -2.44
N GLN A 108 -11.44 4.68 -1.34
CA GLN A 108 -10.00 4.41 -1.31
C GLN A 108 -9.61 3.30 -2.29
N ALA A 109 -10.46 2.29 -2.49
CA ALA A 109 -10.16 1.19 -3.40
C ALA A 109 -10.00 1.70 -4.84
N ASP A 110 -11.00 2.41 -5.36
CA ASP A 110 -10.96 2.93 -6.73
C ASP A 110 -9.88 4.00 -6.88
N TYR A 111 -9.69 4.84 -5.85
CA TYR A 111 -8.61 5.81 -5.83
C TYR A 111 -7.23 5.15 -5.98
N LEU A 112 -6.95 4.09 -5.23
CA LEU A 112 -5.69 3.36 -5.27
C LEU A 112 -5.49 2.64 -6.62
N ARG A 113 -6.55 2.04 -7.18
CA ARG A 113 -6.50 1.41 -8.51
C ARG A 113 -6.15 2.42 -9.59
N GLY A 114 -6.80 3.58 -9.59
CA GLY A 114 -6.52 4.65 -10.55
C GLY A 114 -5.10 5.23 -10.38
N ALA A 115 -4.63 5.40 -9.14
CA ALA A 115 -3.25 5.82 -8.88
C ALA A 115 -2.22 4.80 -9.42
N ALA A 116 -2.46 3.50 -9.19
CA ALA A 116 -1.62 2.43 -9.72
C ALA A 116 -1.62 2.42 -11.26
N ALA A 117 -2.79 2.61 -11.89
CA ALA A 117 -2.91 2.72 -13.34
C ALA A 117 -2.13 3.92 -13.90
N ALA A 118 -2.28 5.11 -13.28
CA ALA A 118 -1.57 6.32 -13.68
C ALA A 118 -0.05 6.16 -13.62
N ALA A 119 0.47 5.58 -12.53
CA ALA A 119 1.91 5.33 -12.39
C ALA A 119 2.44 4.25 -13.36
N ARG A 120 1.65 3.21 -13.63
CA ARG A 120 2.02 2.15 -14.59
C ARG A 120 1.97 2.61 -16.04
N GLY A 121 1.12 3.59 -16.36
CA GLY A 121 0.99 4.16 -17.71
C GLY A 121 2.16 5.03 -18.16
N VAL A 122 3.15 5.30 -17.30
CA VAL A 122 4.34 6.08 -17.67
C VAL A 122 5.17 5.34 -18.72
N ALA A 123 5.24 5.93 -19.91
CA ALA A 123 6.04 5.41 -21.02
C ALA A 123 7.54 5.58 -20.77
N VAL A 124 8.30 4.48 -20.94
CA VAL A 124 9.76 4.49 -20.79
C VAL A 124 10.47 4.95 -22.06
N GLN A 125 9.86 4.69 -23.22
CA GLN A 125 10.45 4.97 -24.54
C GLN A 125 10.92 6.43 -24.72
N PRO A 126 10.12 7.46 -24.36
CA PRO A 126 10.57 8.85 -24.49
C PRO A 126 11.76 9.21 -23.60
N LEU A 127 12.01 8.46 -22.52
CA LEU A 127 13.16 8.67 -21.65
C LEU A 127 14.43 8.07 -22.24
N LEU A 128 14.31 6.91 -22.92
CA LEU A 128 15.41 6.30 -23.67
C LEU A 128 15.83 7.19 -24.85
N GLU A 129 14.87 7.78 -25.56
CA GLU A 129 15.13 8.72 -26.67
C GLU A 129 15.82 10.01 -26.22
N LYS A 130 15.57 10.43 -24.97
CA LYS A 130 16.31 11.53 -24.31
C LYS A 130 17.71 11.14 -23.85
N GLY A 131 18.14 9.89 -24.09
CA GLY A 131 19.46 9.40 -23.78
C GLY A 131 19.66 8.89 -22.35
N PHE A 132 18.62 8.82 -21.51
CA PHE A 132 18.74 8.28 -20.15
C PHE A 132 19.08 6.78 -20.19
N LYS A 133 20.04 6.34 -19.37
CA LYS A 133 20.49 4.94 -19.27
C LYS A 133 20.80 4.55 -17.83
N GLY A 134 20.83 3.25 -17.56
CA GLY A 134 21.25 2.71 -16.26
C GLY A 134 20.50 3.33 -15.07
N PRO A 135 21.19 3.71 -13.97
CA PRO A 135 20.56 4.33 -12.81
C PRO A 135 19.79 5.62 -13.12
N GLU A 136 20.27 6.42 -14.07
CA GLU A 136 19.63 7.69 -14.44
C GLU A 136 18.26 7.47 -15.08
N LEU A 137 18.09 6.38 -15.83
CA LEU A 137 16.79 5.98 -16.38
C LEU A 137 15.82 5.62 -15.24
N GLY A 138 16.29 4.91 -14.21
CA GLY A 138 15.49 4.60 -13.03
C GLY A 138 14.96 5.85 -12.34
N GLU A 139 15.84 6.84 -12.12
CA GLU A 139 15.46 8.12 -11.53
C GLU A 139 14.53 8.93 -12.44
N ALA A 140 14.75 8.91 -13.75
CA ALA A 140 13.85 9.57 -14.71
C ALA A 140 12.44 8.95 -14.68
N ILE A 141 12.34 7.62 -14.69
CA ILE A 141 11.06 6.91 -14.58
C ILE A 141 10.37 7.25 -13.25
N LYS A 142 11.12 7.28 -12.13
CA LYS A 142 10.58 7.64 -10.81
C LYS A 142 10.01 9.07 -10.82
N ARG A 143 10.72 10.04 -11.42
CA ARG A 143 10.25 11.43 -11.56
C ARG A 143 8.97 11.52 -12.39
N GLU A 144 8.89 10.84 -13.53
CA GLU A 144 7.69 10.86 -14.36
C GLU A 144 6.50 10.19 -13.67
N ARG A 145 6.71 9.09 -12.95
CA ARG A 145 5.67 8.45 -12.11
C ARG A 145 5.17 9.37 -11.01
N LEU A 146 6.07 10.10 -10.36
CA LEU A 146 5.68 11.10 -9.37
C LEU A 146 4.83 12.21 -9.99
N ARG A 147 5.16 12.68 -11.20
CA ARG A 147 4.35 13.68 -11.93
C ARG A 147 2.98 13.13 -12.29
N ALA A 148 2.91 11.91 -12.81
CA ALA A 148 1.64 11.25 -13.13
C ALA A 148 0.73 11.11 -11.90
N LEU A 149 1.30 10.74 -10.75
CA LEU A 149 0.54 10.64 -9.49
C LEU A 149 0.08 12.00 -8.96
N LYS A 150 0.87 13.07 -9.13
CA LYS A 150 0.42 14.43 -8.80
C LYS A 150 -0.77 14.82 -9.66
N ALA A 151 -0.66 14.68 -10.98
CA ALA A 151 -1.75 14.99 -11.91
C ALA A 151 -3.02 14.17 -11.62
N TYR A 152 -2.87 12.87 -11.34
CA TYR A 152 -3.99 12.01 -10.94
C TYR A 152 -4.67 12.50 -9.66
N LYS A 153 -3.88 12.85 -8.64
CA LYS A 153 -4.42 13.35 -7.36
C LYS A 153 -5.15 14.68 -7.55
N ASP A 154 -4.61 15.59 -8.35
CA ASP A 154 -5.22 16.89 -8.62
C ASP A 154 -6.56 16.74 -9.37
N ALA A 155 -6.67 15.75 -10.27
CA ALA A 155 -7.90 15.43 -11.00
C ALA A 155 -8.93 14.65 -10.18
N ALA A 156 -8.50 13.94 -9.14
CA ALA A 156 -9.35 13.17 -8.24
C ALA A 156 -9.76 13.94 -6.97
N SER A 157 -9.31 15.20 -6.84
CA SER A 157 -9.64 16.09 -5.71
C SER A 157 -10.92 16.88 -5.94
#